data_AF-A0A453G0A7-F1
#
_entry.id   AF-A0A453G0A7-F1
#
_cell.length_a   1.000
_cell.length_b   1.000
_cell.length_c   1.000
_cell.angle_alpha   90.00
_cell.angle_beta   90.00
_cell.angle_gamma   90.00
#
_symmetry.space_group_name_H-M   'P 1'
#
loop_
_entity.id
_entity.type
_entity.pdbx_description
1 polymer ?
#
loop_
_entity_poly.entity_id
_entity_poly.type
_entity_poly.pdbx_seq_one_letter_code
_entity_poly.pdbx_strand_id
1 'polypeptide(L)' 'GFQALIQFQSRQSAIQAAGALHGRNIYDGCCQLDIQYSKYVFKQFPCFSFVTFNS' A
#
# COMPACT_ATOMS: atom_id res chain seq x y z
N GLY A 1 7.18 -5.33 12.70
CA GLY A 1 6.73 -6.30 11.69
C GLY A 1 5.22 -6.41 11.68
N PHE A 2 4.55 -5.28 11.52
CA PHE A 2 3.10 -5.24 11.32
C PHE A 2 2.86 -5.11 9.82
N GLN A 3 1.98 -5.95 9.28
CA GLN A 3 1.58 -5.89 7.87
C GLN A 3 0.10 -5.51 7.80
N ALA A 4 -0.20 -4.41 7.10
CA ALA A 4 -1.58 -4.00 6.82
C ALA A 4 -1.86 -4.09 5.32
N LEU A 5 -3.03 -4.62 4.97
CA LEU A 5 -3.55 -4.64 3.61
C LEU A 5 -4.58 -3.54 3.45
N ILE A 6 -4.33 -2.58 2.56
CA ILE A 6 -5.28 -1.51 2.24
C ILE A 6 -5.84 -1.72 0.85
N GLN A 7 -7.17 -1.73 0.76
CA GLN A 7 -7.91 -1.83 -0.49
C GLN A 7 -8.27 -0.43 -0.99
N PHE A 8 -7.75 -0.05 -2.16
CA PHE A 8 -8.10 1.22 -2.80
C PHE A 8 -9.23 1.03 -3.81
N GLN A 9 -10.13 2.02 -3.91
CA GLN A 9 -11.24 2.01 -4.89
C GLN A 9 -10.77 2.09 -6.35
N SER A 10 -9.60 2.67 -6.58
CA SER A 10 -9.02 2.81 -7.92
C SER A 10 -7.53 2.48 -7.92
N ARG A 11 -7.03 2.05 -9.09
CA ARG A 11 -5.61 1.82 -9.31
C ARG A 11 -4.79 3.11 -9.21
N GLN A 12 -5.29 4.25 -9.71
CA GLN A 12 -4.57 5.52 -9.59
C GLN A 12 -4.34 5.90 -8.13
N SER A 13 -5.35 5.71 -7.26
CA SER A 13 -5.23 5.99 -5.83
C SER A 13 -4.15 5.11 -5.18
N ALA A 14 -4.11 3.82 -5.51
CA ALA A 14 -3.07 2.92 -5.01
C ALA A 14 -1.66 3.33 -5.49
N ILE A 15 -1.51 3.74 -6.75
CA ILE A 15 -0.23 4.22 -7.30
C ILE A 15 0.22 5.50 -6.59
N GLN A 16 -0.69 6.45 -6.40
CA GLN A 16 -0.38 7.70 -5.71
C GLN A 16 0.01 7.46 -4.25
N ALA A 17 -0.74 6.64 -3.52
CA ALA A 17 -0.43 6.29 -2.14
C ALA A 17 0.92 5.58 -2.03
N ALA A 18 1.19 4.60 -2.90
CA ALA A 18 2.47 3.91 -2.93
C ALA A 18 3.63 4.87 -3.23
N GLY A 19 3.52 5.71 -4.25
CA GLY A 19 4.58 6.66 -4.60
C GLY A 19 4.83 7.74 -3.52
N ALA A 20 3.78 8.17 -2.82
CA ALA A 20 3.90 9.20 -1.80
C ALA A 20 4.43 8.69 -0.45
N LEU A 21 4.09 7.44 -0.09
CA LEU A 21 4.32 6.87 1.23
C LEU A 21 5.44 5.82 1.27
N HIS A 22 5.81 5.19 0.15
CA HIS A 22 6.86 4.17 0.12
C HIS A 22 8.20 4.76 0.56
N GLY A 23 8.85 4.11 1.53
CA GLY A 23 10.15 4.52 2.09
C GLY A 23 10.08 5.73 3.02
N ARG A 24 8.89 6.30 3.27
CA ARG A 24 8.69 7.38 4.24
C ARG A 24 8.55 6.82 5.65
N ASN A 25 9.03 7.57 6.63
CA ASN A 25 8.83 7.22 8.04
C ASN A 25 7.52 7.86 8.54
N ILE A 26 6.71 7.10 9.29
CA ILE A 26 5.49 7.65 9.94
C ILE A 26 5.90 8.67 11.02
N TYR A 27 7.02 8.41 11.70
CA TYR A 27 7.58 9.27 12.73
C TYR A 27 9.05 9.55 12.40
N ASP A 28 9.58 10.69 12.86
CA ASP A 28 10.96 11.04 12.60
C ASP A 28 11.91 9.98 13.21
N GLY A 29 12.63 9.25 12.36
CA GLY A 29 13.55 8.20 12.76
C GLY A 29 12.97 6.80 13.04
N CYS A 30 11.66 6.55 12.91
CA CYS A 30 11.11 5.19 13.09
C CYS A 30 9.85 4.91 12.25
N CYS A 31 9.49 3.62 12.12
CA CYS A 31 8.32 3.15 11.35
C CYS A 31 8.39 3.52 9.86
N GLN A 32 9.42 3.02 9.17
CA GLN A 32 9.52 3.15 7.72
C GLN A 32 8.41 2.34 7.05
N LEU A 33 7.60 3.01 6.22
CA LEU A 33 6.56 2.39 5.43
C LEU A 33 7.16 1.70 4.22
N ASP A 34 7.27 0.38 4.26
CA ASP A 34 7.50 -0.40 3.05
C ASP A 34 6.16 -0.74 2.41
N ILE A 35 5.97 -0.21 1.21
CA ILE A 35 4.74 -0.35 0.45
C ILE A 35 4.96 -1.24 -0.76
N GLN A 36 4.21 -2.34 -0.85
CA GLN A 36 4.26 -3.27 -1.97
C GLN A 36 2.88 -3.52 -2.57
N TYR A 37 2.83 -3.68 -3.89
CA TYR A 37 1.60 -4.10 -4.56
C TYR A 37 1.30 -5.56 -4.24
N SER A 38 0.05 -5.82 -3.85
CA SER A 38 -0.41 -7.19 -3.69
C SER A 38 -0.45 -7.90 -5.04
N LYS A 39 0.04 -9.14 -5.07
CA LYS A 39 -0.08 -10.02 -6.25
C LYS A 39 -1.50 -10.52 -6.45
N TYR A 40 -2.38 -10.32 -5.48
CA TYR A 40 -3.78 -10.73 -5.54
C TYR A 40 -4.63 -9.64 -6.21
N VAL A 41 -4.89 -9.82 -7.50
CA VAL A 41 -6.00 -9.17 -8.18
C VAL A 41 -7.26 -9.96 -7.82
N PHE A 42 -8.11 -9.40 -6.96
CA PHE A 42 -9.41 -10.00 -6.71
C PHE A 42 -10.21 -9.96 -8.02
N LYS A 43 -10.41 -11.13 -8.65
CA LYS A 43 -11.18 -11.25 -9.91
C LYS A 43 -12.61 -10.71 -9.79
N GLN A 44 -13.15 -10.66 -8.57
CA GLN A 44 -14.45 -10.07 -8.27
C GLN A 44 -14.48 -8.53 -8.41
N PHE A 45 -13.31 -7.89 -8.40
CA PHE A 45 -13.16 -6.45 -8.18
C PHE A 45 -11.94 -5.89 -8.93
N PRO A 46 -12.00 -5.80 -10.28
CA PRO A 46 -10.85 -5.45 -11.12
C PRO A 46 -10.31 -4.02 -10.91
N CYS A 47 -11.09 -3.12 -10.30
CA CYS A 47 -10.66 -1.76 -9.97
C CYS A 47 -9.93 -1.66 -8.62
N PHE A 48 -10.00 -2.69 -7.78
CA PHE A 48 -9.47 -2.62 -6.43
C PHE A 48 -8.02 -3.09 -6.40
N SER A 49 -7.12 -2.15 -6.11
CA SER A 49 -5.69 -2.43 -5.94
C SER A 49 -5.39 -2.54 -4.45
N PHE A 50 -4.72 -3.62 -4.05
CA PHE A 50 -4.31 -3.83 -2.67
C PHE A 50 -2.85 -3.46 -2.50
N VAL A 51 -2.57 -2.77 -1.40
CA VAL A 51 -1.25 -2.30 -1.06
C VAL A 51 -0.91 -2.81 0.34
N THR A 52 0.24 -3.46 0.48
CA THR A 52 0.73 -3.96 1.76
C THR A 52 1.63 -2.90 2.39
N PHE A 53 1.40 -2.58 3.67
CA PHE A 53 2.22 -1.66 4.46
C PHE A 53 2.98 -2.45 5.50
N ASN A 54 4.31 -2.43 5.44
CA ASN A 54 5.18 -2.95 6.51
C ASN A 54 5.70 -1.80 7.37
N SER A 55 5.69 -1.97 8.69
CA SER A 55 6.36 -1.10 9.66
C SER A 55 7.15 -1.88 10.72
#